data_AF-A0AA35RQU5-F1
#
_entry.id   AF-A0AA35RQU5-F1
#
_cell.length_a   1.000
_cell.length_b   1.000
_cell.length_c   1.000
_cell.angle_alpha   90.00
_cell.angle_beta   90.00
_cell.angle_gamma   90.00
#
_symmetry.space_group_name_H-M   'P 1'
#
loop_
_entity.id
_entity.type
_entity.pdbx_description
1 polymer ?
#
loop_
_entity_poly.entity_id
_entity_poly.type
_entity_poly.pdbx_seq_one_letter_code
_entity_poly.pdbx_strand_id
1 'polypeptide(L)'
;MLFVSSSSEHPVFLAYVLLSLMALFKSYPSVGDLALPLSLLPLWSHTFRYLRYTLVVLCMFLMTSVLCPVFWYLWIHAGSANANFFFATTLAYSLAQVFLVSDVMYSFLVHRYDLCHGLPRVDSHGHTIALALR
;
A
#
# COMPACT_ATOMS: atom_id res chain seq x y z
N MET A 1 -13.94 0.47 16.65
CA MET A 1 -14.27 1.83 17.14
C MET A 1 -13.12 2.82 16.99
N LEU A 2 -11.85 2.44 17.28
CA LEU A 2 -10.67 3.31 17.08
C LEU A 2 -10.45 3.78 15.62
N PHE A 3 -10.72 2.92 14.64
CA PHE A 3 -10.52 3.25 13.21
C PHE A 3 -11.42 4.41 12.74
N VAL A 4 -12.71 4.39 13.12
CA VAL A 4 -13.69 5.42 12.73
C VAL A 4 -13.43 6.75 13.44
N SER A 5 -13.02 6.73 14.71
CA SER A 5 -12.70 7.97 15.44
C SER A 5 -11.40 8.62 14.94
N SER A 6 -10.39 7.83 14.56
CA SER A 6 -9.13 8.35 14.01
C SER A 6 -9.29 8.96 12.61
N SER A 7 -10.24 8.46 11.82
CA SER A 7 -10.55 8.95 10.48
C SER A 7 -10.99 10.42 10.42
N SER A 8 -11.70 10.93 11.43
CA SER A 8 -12.16 12.32 11.48
C SER A 8 -11.04 13.33 11.78
N GLU A 9 -9.94 12.87 12.38
CA GLU A 9 -8.82 13.74 12.77
C GLU A 9 -7.78 13.91 11.65
N HIS A 10 -7.75 12.99 10.67
CA HIS A 10 -6.77 12.97 9.57
C HIS A 10 -7.47 12.87 8.21
N PRO A 11 -8.14 13.95 7.73
CA PRO A 11 -8.93 13.92 6.51
C PRO A 11 -8.09 13.58 5.26
N VAL A 12 -6.81 13.95 5.26
CA VAL A 12 -5.88 13.69 4.14
C VAL A 12 -5.56 12.19 4.01
N PHE A 13 -5.39 11.49 5.14
CA PHE A 13 -5.15 10.05 5.14
C PHE A 13 -6.40 9.28 4.70
N LEU A 14 -7.56 9.70 5.17
CA LEU A 14 -8.84 9.15 4.72
C LEU A 14 -9.05 9.35 3.21
N ALA A 15 -8.72 10.54 2.69
CA ALA A 15 -8.76 10.81 1.25
C ALA A 15 -7.82 9.87 0.48
N TYR A 16 -6.60 9.62 0.97
CA TYR A 16 -5.69 8.65 0.36
C TYR A 16 -6.28 7.23 0.31
N VAL A 17 -6.87 6.76 1.42
CA VAL A 17 -7.49 5.42 1.48
C VAL A 17 -8.68 5.34 0.53
N LEU A 18 -9.54 6.35 0.49
CA LEU A 18 -10.69 6.40 -0.41
C LEU A 18 -10.27 6.46 -1.88
N LEU A 19 -9.28 7.28 -2.24
CA LEU A 19 -8.73 7.35 -3.60
C LEU A 19 -8.15 6.01 -4.03
N SER A 20 -7.40 5.36 -3.14
CA SER A 20 -6.83 4.03 -3.41
C SER A 20 -7.94 2.98 -3.56
N LEU A 21 -9.01 3.06 -2.77
CA LEU A 21 -10.16 2.16 -2.86
C LEU A 21 -10.97 2.40 -4.15
N MET A 22 -11.13 3.65 -4.58
CA MET A 22 -11.74 4.00 -5.87
C MET A 22 -10.91 3.46 -7.04
N ALA A 23 -9.58 3.56 -6.97
CA ALA A 23 -8.67 3.00 -7.98
C ALA A 23 -8.77 1.47 -8.05
N LEU A 24 -8.88 0.80 -6.91
CA LEU A 24 -9.02 -0.66 -6.80
C LEU A 24 -10.32 -1.20 -7.40
N PHE A 25 -11.45 -0.55 -7.15
CA PHE A 25 -12.77 -1.02 -7.60
C PHE A 25 -13.17 -0.56 -9.00
N LYS A 26 -12.32 0.23 -9.68
CA LYS A 26 -12.59 0.68 -11.04
C LYS A 26 -12.52 -0.49 -12.02
N SER A 27 -13.54 -0.68 -12.85
CA SER A 27 -13.64 -1.80 -13.80
C SER A 27 -12.57 -1.85 -14.90
N TYR A 28 -11.77 -0.80 -15.02
CA TYR A 28 -10.61 -0.74 -15.93
C TYR A 28 -9.44 -0.09 -15.17
N PRO A 29 -8.75 -0.85 -14.30
CA PRO A 29 -7.64 -0.31 -13.54
C PRO A 29 -6.53 0.07 -14.51
N SER A 30 -6.26 1.37 -14.61
CA SER A 30 -5.15 1.88 -15.42
C SER A 30 -3.91 2.05 -14.56
N VAL A 31 -2.72 2.08 -15.18
CA VAL A 31 -1.47 2.42 -14.50
C VAL A 31 -1.53 3.85 -13.92
N GLY A 32 -2.28 4.74 -14.58
CA GLY A 32 -2.51 6.12 -14.12
C GLY A 32 -3.34 6.22 -12.85
N ASP A 33 -4.25 5.28 -12.58
CA ASP A 33 -5.07 5.30 -11.36
C ASP A 33 -4.21 5.05 -10.10
N LEU A 34 -3.05 4.40 -10.22
CA LEU A 34 -2.08 4.26 -9.13
C LEU A 34 -1.13 5.45 -8.98
N ALA A 35 -0.94 6.27 -10.01
CA ALA A 35 0.03 7.35 -9.98
C ALA A 35 -0.30 8.39 -8.90
N LEU A 36 -1.59 8.70 -8.74
CA LEU A 36 -2.06 9.62 -7.70
C LEU A 36 -1.77 9.09 -6.27
N PRO A 37 -2.25 7.90 -5.85
CA PRO A 37 -1.93 7.39 -4.52
C PRO A 37 -0.42 7.20 -4.32
N LEU A 38 0.33 6.74 -5.33
CA LEU A 38 1.80 6.66 -5.24
C LEU A 38 2.47 8.03 -5.02
N SER A 39 1.96 9.10 -5.65
CA SER A 39 2.50 10.45 -5.47
C SER A 39 2.23 11.05 -4.08
N LEU A 40 1.14 10.63 -3.42
CA LEU A 40 0.82 11.03 -2.05
C LEU A 40 1.59 10.22 -1.00
N LEU A 41 2.09 9.04 -1.36
CA LEU A 41 2.83 8.13 -0.49
C LEU A 41 4.02 8.78 0.25
N PRO A 42 4.90 9.61 -0.38
CA PRO A 42 6.02 10.28 0.32
C PRO A 42 5.59 11.28 1.41
N LEU A 43 4.32 11.74 1.41
CA LEU A 43 3.79 12.59 2.49
C LEU A 43 3.88 11.90 3.86
N TRP A 44 3.81 10.58 3.89
CA TRP A 44 3.95 9.75 5.09
C TRP A 44 5.32 9.06 5.16
N SER A 45 6.37 9.72 4.69
CA SER A 45 7.75 9.19 4.78
C SER A 45 8.18 8.80 6.19
N HIS A 46 7.68 9.48 7.23
CA HIS A 46 7.92 9.13 8.64
C HIS A 46 7.40 7.72 9.00
N THR A 47 6.37 7.26 8.31
CA THR A 47 5.72 5.98 8.53
C THR A 47 6.44 4.85 7.80
N PHE A 48 7.37 5.15 6.88
CA PHE A 48 8.07 4.13 6.08
C PHE A 48 8.88 3.13 6.89
N ARG A 49 9.29 3.50 8.11
CA ARG A 49 9.98 2.60 9.02
C ARG A 49 9.13 1.40 9.47
N TYR A 50 7.81 1.52 9.40
CA TYR A 50 6.88 0.49 9.84
C TYR A 50 6.29 -0.34 8.68
N LEU A 51 6.60 -0.02 7.42
CA LEU A 51 6.19 -0.86 6.29
C LEU A 51 6.93 -2.20 6.33
N ARG A 52 6.20 -3.30 6.19
CA ARG A 52 6.75 -4.67 6.29
C ARG A 52 6.87 -5.37 4.94
N TYR A 53 6.02 -5.02 3.99
CA TYR A 53 5.87 -5.77 2.73
C TYR A 53 6.32 -4.98 1.49
N THR A 54 7.04 -3.86 1.65
CA THR A 54 7.41 -2.97 0.53
C THR A 54 8.17 -3.67 -0.59
N LEU A 55 9.14 -4.54 -0.26
CA LEU A 55 9.92 -5.27 -1.28
C LEU A 55 9.04 -6.24 -2.08
N VAL A 56 8.14 -6.95 -1.40
CA VAL A 56 7.23 -7.91 -2.04
C VAL A 56 6.27 -7.18 -2.98
N VAL A 57 5.70 -6.07 -2.52
CA VAL A 57 4.80 -5.22 -3.30
C VAL A 57 5.50 -4.62 -4.51
N LEU A 58 6.72 -4.09 -4.35
CA LEU A 58 7.52 -3.55 -5.46
C LEU A 58 7.82 -4.63 -6.50
N CYS A 59 8.27 -5.82 -6.07
CA CYS A 59 8.52 -6.94 -6.97
C CYS A 59 7.25 -7.36 -7.71
N MET A 60 6.08 -7.40 -7.05
CA MET A 60 4.82 -7.69 -7.73
C MET A 60 4.49 -6.67 -8.82
N PHE A 61 4.68 -5.37 -8.56
CA PHE A 61 4.46 -4.32 -9.55
C PHE A 61 5.43 -4.41 -10.73
N LEU A 62 6.71 -4.69 -10.47
CA LEU A 62 7.71 -4.87 -11.51
C LEU A 62 7.37 -6.08 -12.39
N MET A 63 7.03 -7.21 -11.76
CA MET A 63 6.66 -8.43 -12.47
C MET A 63 5.40 -8.20 -13.32
N THR A 64 4.34 -7.60 -12.78
CA THR A 64 3.11 -7.33 -13.55
C THR A 64 3.34 -6.33 -14.68
N SER A 65 4.21 -5.34 -14.51
CA SER A 65 4.58 -4.38 -15.57
C SER A 65 5.29 -5.04 -16.75
N VAL A 66 6.13 -6.06 -16.50
CA VAL A 66 6.83 -6.83 -17.55
C VAL A 66 5.94 -7.92 -18.13
N LEU A 67 5.16 -8.62 -17.30
CA LEU A 67 4.30 -9.73 -17.74
C LEU A 67 3.14 -9.24 -18.60
N CYS A 68 2.62 -8.03 -18.35
CA CYS A 68 1.50 -7.46 -19.11
C CYS A 68 1.78 -7.40 -20.64
N PRO A 69 2.85 -6.74 -21.13
CA PRO A 69 3.16 -6.71 -22.56
C PRO A 69 3.58 -8.09 -23.11
N VAL A 70 4.22 -8.93 -22.30
CA VAL A 70 4.62 -10.29 -22.72
C VAL A 70 3.39 -11.14 -23.00
N PHE A 71 2.44 -11.23 -22.06
CA PHE A 71 1.23 -12.03 -22.28
C PHE A 71 0.30 -11.44 -23.33
N TRP A 72 0.25 -10.11 -23.47
CA TRP A 72 -0.45 -9.48 -24.59
C TRP A 72 0.14 -9.91 -25.94
N TYR A 73 1.47 -9.86 -26.07
CA TYR A 73 2.15 -10.29 -27.29
C TYR A 73 1.96 -11.79 -27.56
N LEU A 74 2.10 -12.64 -26.55
CA LEU A 74 1.93 -14.09 -26.72
C LEU A 74 0.48 -14.47 -27.07
N TRP A 75 -0.50 -13.73 -26.57
CA TRP A 75 -1.91 -13.98 -26.84
C TRP A 75 -2.30 -13.57 -28.26
N ILE A 76 -1.92 -12.37 -28.71
CA ILE A 76 -2.31 -11.86 -30.04
C ILE A 76 -1.39 -12.37 -31.16
N HIS A 77 -0.08 -12.37 -30.95
CA HIS A 77 0.88 -12.65 -32.03
C HIS A 77 1.33 -14.10 -32.07
N ALA A 78 1.74 -14.66 -30.93
CA ALA A 78 2.30 -16.01 -30.90
C ALA A 78 1.22 -17.12 -30.86
N GLY A 79 -0.01 -16.80 -30.44
CA GLY A 79 -1.10 -17.76 -30.28
C GLY A 79 -0.85 -18.86 -29.24
N SER A 80 0.29 -18.82 -28.53
CA SER A 80 0.71 -19.84 -27.57
C SER A 80 0.17 -19.59 -26.16
N ALA A 81 -0.32 -18.38 -25.86
CA ALA A 81 -0.94 -18.03 -24.59
C ALA A 81 -2.42 -17.73 -24.75
N ASN A 82 -3.23 -18.18 -23.79
CA ASN A 82 -4.66 -17.88 -23.71
C ASN A 82 -4.90 -16.55 -22.96
N ALA A 83 -6.01 -15.87 -23.25
CA ALA A 83 -6.47 -14.66 -22.56
C ALA A 83 -6.52 -14.81 -21.02
N ASN A 84 -6.71 -16.03 -20.51
CA ASN A 84 -6.66 -16.32 -19.07
C ASN A 84 -5.34 -15.89 -18.40
N PHE A 85 -4.20 -15.98 -19.09
CA PHE A 85 -2.90 -15.55 -18.52
C PHE A 85 -2.82 -14.03 -18.39
N PHE A 86 -3.36 -13.31 -19.37
CA PHE A 86 -3.47 -11.86 -19.30
C PHE A 86 -4.41 -11.45 -18.16
N PHE A 87 -5.54 -12.13 -18.00
CA PHE A 87 -6.45 -11.91 -16.86
C PHE A 87 -5.78 -12.17 -15.50
N ALA A 88 -5.03 -13.26 -15.37
CA ALA A 88 -4.30 -13.58 -14.13
C ALA A 88 -3.26 -12.51 -13.77
N THR A 89 -2.60 -11.92 -14.77
CA THR A 89 -1.63 -10.84 -14.58
C THR A 89 -2.30 -9.57 -14.07
N THR A 90 -3.46 -9.20 -14.64
CA THR A 90 -4.24 -8.05 -14.16
C THR A 90 -4.76 -8.27 -12.74
N LEU A 91 -5.15 -9.50 -12.39
CA LEU A 91 -5.55 -9.83 -11.02
C LEU A 91 -4.38 -9.73 -10.03
N ALA A 92 -3.19 -10.19 -10.42
CA ALA A 92 -1.97 -10.02 -9.62
C ALA A 92 -1.62 -8.53 -9.40
N TYR A 93 -1.87 -7.68 -10.41
CA TYR A 93 -1.67 -6.23 -10.31
C TYR A 93 -2.64 -5.62 -9.29
N SER A 94 -3.94 -5.98 -9.34
CA SER A 94 -4.90 -5.54 -8.33
C SER A 94 -4.56 -6.05 -6.92
N LEU A 95 -4.05 -7.27 -6.77
CA LEU A 95 -3.57 -7.78 -5.48
C LEU A 95 -2.37 -6.98 -4.95
N ALA A 96 -1.43 -6.60 -5.81
CA ALA A 96 -0.30 -5.75 -5.41
C ALA A 96 -0.78 -4.40 -4.87
N GLN A 97 -1.82 -3.80 -5.47
CA GLN A 97 -2.46 -2.59 -4.98
C GLN A 97 -3.11 -2.79 -3.59
N VAL A 98 -3.86 -3.88 -3.39
CA VAL A 98 -4.49 -4.18 -2.09
C VAL A 98 -3.43 -4.35 -1.00
N PHE A 99 -2.33 -5.04 -1.30
CA PHE A 99 -1.21 -5.18 -0.35
C PHE A 99 -0.57 -3.83 -0.02
N LEU A 100 -0.33 -2.98 -1.02
CA LEU A 100 0.23 -1.64 -0.81
C LEU A 100 -0.66 -0.79 0.12
N VAL A 101 -1.96 -0.73 -0.15
CA VAL A 101 -2.92 0.06 0.65
C VAL A 101 -3.00 -0.49 2.07
N SER A 102 -3.05 -1.82 2.21
CA SER A 102 -3.13 -2.49 3.52
C SER A 102 -1.86 -2.26 4.35
N ASP A 103 -0.67 -2.31 3.75
CA ASP A 103 0.60 -2.07 4.42
C ASP A 103 0.71 -0.61 4.89
N VAL A 104 0.38 0.36 4.03
CA VAL A 104 0.34 1.79 4.41
C VAL A 104 -0.66 2.04 5.54
N MET A 105 -1.83 1.40 5.46
CA MET A 105 -2.87 1.52 6.48
C MET A 105 -2.42 0.97 7.83
N TYR A 106 -1.86 -0.25 7.84
CA TYR A 106 -1.30 -0.86 9.05
C TYR A 106 -0.20 0.01 9.66
N SER A 107 0.72 0.48 8.82
CA SER A 107 1.85 1.32 9.20
C SER A 107 1.41 2.63 9.87
N PHE A 108 0.36 3.28 9.34
CA PHE A 108 -0.22 4.48 9.95
C PHE A 108 -0.86 4.19 11.31
N LEU A 109 -1.59 3.07 11.43
CA LEU A 109 -2.23 2.67 12.69
C LEU A 109 -1.22 2.38 13.78
N VAL A 110 -0.15 1.65 13.46
CA VAL A 110 0.93 1.35 14.41
C VAL A 110 1.61 2.63 14.85
N HIS A 111 1.94 3.52 13.92
CA HIS A 111 2.53 4.81 14.27
C HIS A 111 1.62 5.64 15.22
N ARG A 112 0.31 5.62 14.99
CA ARG A 112 -0.66 6.29 15.87
C ARG A 112 -0.78 5.63 17.24
N TYR A 113 -0.79 4.30 17.27
CA TYR A 113 -0.80 3.54 18.51
C TYR A 113 0.42 3.87 19.38
N ASP A 114 1.61 3.92 18.76
CA ASP A 114 2.86 4.28 19.41
C ASP A 114 2.83 5.72 19.96
N LEU A 115 2.22 6.67 19.24
CA LEU A 115 2.07 8.05 19.73
C LEU A 115 1.12 8.16 20.92
N CYS A 116 0.03 7.40 20.93
CA CYS A 116 -0.97 7.46 22.02
C CYS A 116 -0.52 6.71 23.29
N HIS A 117 0.21 5.60 23.15
CA HIS A 117 0.62 4.76 24.29
C HIS A 117 2.08 4.99 24.72
N GLY A 118 2.85 5.77 23.95
CA GLY A 118 4.26 6.03 24.18
C GLY A 118 5.14 4.85 23.75
N LEU A 119 6.30 5.15 23.15
CA LEU A 119 7.30 4.13 22.89
C LEU A 119 7.95 3.73 24.23
N PRO A 120 8.06 2.44 24.57
CA PRO A 120 8.89 2.00 25.69
C PRO A 120 10.35 2.29 25.33
N ARG A 121 10.88 3.42 25.80
CA ARG A 121 12.32 3.70 25.71
C ARG A 121 12.97 3.18 26.97
N VAL A 122 13.92 2.27 26.80
CA VAL A 122 14.88 1.96 27.85
C VAL A 122 15.88 3.10 27.89
N ASP A 123 15.95 3.81 29.01
CA ASP A 123 16.95 4.84 29.24
C ASP A 123 18.35 4.22 29.42
N SER A 124 19.40 5.05 29.41
CA SER A 124 20.78 4.57 29.55
C SER A 124 21.06 3.89 30.91
N HIS A 125 20.09 3.94 31.83
CA HIS A 125 20.10 3.32 33.17
C HIS A 125 19.27 2.02 33.24
N GLY A 126 18.61 1.59 32.17
CA GLY A 126 17.88 0.33 32.10
C GLY A 126 16.41 0.37 32.55
N HIS A 127 15.87 1.56 32.84
CA HIS A 127 14.46 1.78 33.18
C HIS A 127 13.64 2.09 31.91
N THR A 128 12.46 1.48 31.83
CA THR A 128 11.53 1.69 30.70
C THR A 128 10.69 2.93 30.95
N ILE A 129 10.98 4.03 30.26
CA ILE A 129 10.19 5.26 30.32
C ILE A 129 9.25 5.28 29.10
N ALA A 130 7.95 5.42 29.34
CA ALA A 130 6.97 5.70 28.29
C ALA A 130 7.00 7.20 27.97
N LEU A 131 7.73 7.58 26.92
CA LEU A 131 7.71 8.95 26.41
C LEU A 131 6.50 9.11 25.50
N ALA A 132 5.43 9.72 26.00
CA ALA A 132 4.36 10.24 25.17
C ALA A 132 4.89 11.47 24.42
N LEU A 133 5.18 11.32 23.12
CA LEU A 133 5.51 12.44 22.24
C LEU A 133 4.21 13.20 21.96
N ARG A 134 3.87 14.14 22.84
CA ARG A 134 2.77 15.11 22.65
C ARG A 134 3.30 16.42 22.09
#